data_AF-A0A8X6QRM6-F1
#
_entry.id   AF-A0A8X6QRM6-F1
#
_cell.length_a   1.000
_cell.length_b   1.000
_cell.length_c   1.000
_cell.angle_alpha   90.00
_cell.angle_beta   90.00
_cell.angle_gamma   90.00
#
_symmetry.space_group_name_H-M   'P 1'
#
loop_
_entity.id
_entity.type
_entity.pdbx_description
1 polymer ?
#
loop_
_entity_poly.entity_id
_entity_poly.type
_entity_poly.pdbx_seq_one_letter_code
_entity_poly.pdbx_strand_id
1 'polypeptide(L)'
;MERVIHRRLMDWLTKNYEFHFNQTAYRTHHSIVDQFFYLCQTSIDGLKMKPHRKTMTVFLDLSAVFDRVGRLKLVHICYNTGIKGNALIWINDFLRDGNSL
;
A
#
# COMPACT_ATOMS: atom_id res chain seq x y z
N MET A 1 20.83 1.30 -3.80
CA MET A 1 20.10 0.25 -4.56
C MET A 1 18.60 0.33 -4.30
N GLU A 2 18.17 0.39 -3.04
CA GLU A 2 16.76 0.53 -2.62
C GLU A 2 15.96 1.60 -3.39
N ARG A 3 16.44 2.85 -3.48
CA ARG A 3 15.73 3.92 -4.21
C ARG A 3 15.45 3.59 -5.69
N VAL A 4 16.35 2.84 -6.33
CA VAL A 4 16.19 2.42 -7.73
C VAL A 4 15.15 1.32 -7.82
N ILE A 5 15.21 0.33 -6.93
CA ILE A 5 14.21 -0.74 -6.82
C ILE A 5 12.83 -0.13 -6.56
N HIS A 6 12.70 0.75 -5.57
CA HIS A 6 11.46 1.45 -5.23
C HIS A 6 10.88 2.19 -6.43
N ARG A 7 11.69 3.03 -7.10
CA ARG A 7 11.21 3.80 -8.26
C ARG A 7 10.72 2.89 -9.38
N ARG A 8 11.51 1.88 -9.77
CA ARG A 8 11.15 0.94 -10.84
C ARG A 8 9.91 0.12 -10.49
N LEU A 9 9.80 -0.30 -9.23
CA LEU A 9 8.66 -1.05 -8.74
C LEU A 9 7.39 -0.20 -8.75
N MET A 10 7.46 1.06 -8.28
CA MET A 10 6.32 1.98 -8.32
C MET A 10 5.89 2.29 -9.76
N ASP A 11 6.83 2.58 -10.66
CA ASP A 11 6.53 2.82 -12.08
C ASP A 11 5.81 1.60 -12.69
N TRP A 12 6.28 0.39 -12.38
CA TRP A 12 5.67 -0.84 -12.86
C TRP A 12 4.29 -1.10 -12.23
N LEU A 13 4.13 -0.88 -10.92
CA LEU A 13 2.85 -1.06 -10.23
C LEU A 13 1.80 -0.08 -10.75
N THR A 14 2.14 1.21 -10.88
CA THR A 14 1.23 2.23 -11.41
C THR A 14 0.83 1.97 -12.86
N LYS A 15 1.69 1.31 -13.65
CA LYS A 15 1.37 0.94 -15.04
C LYS A 15 0.46 -0.29 -15.15
N ASN A 16 0.62 -1.26 -14.26
CA ASN A 16 -0.06 -2.57 -14.38
C ASN A 16 -1.25 -2.74 -13.43
N TYR A 17 -1.36 -1.90 -12.40
CA TYR A 17 -2.41 -2.00 -11.38
C TYR A 17 -3.04 -0.64 -11.11
N GLU A 18 -4.36 -0.66 -10.96
CA GLU A 18 -5.09 0.47 -10.40
C GLU A 18 -5.07 0.35 -8.87
N PHE A 19 -4.32 1.22 -8.22
CA PHE A 19 -4.38 1.35 -6.78
C PHE A 19 -5.76 1.82 -6.36
N HIS A 20 -6.29 1.24 -5.29
CA HIS A 20 -7.55 1.67 -4.73
C HIS A 20 -7.51 3.17 -4.38
N PHE A 21 -8.57 3.91 -4.72
CA PHE A 21 -8.60 5.37 -4.58
C PHE A 21 -8.40 5.84 -3.13
N ASN A 22 -8.84 5.06 -2.14
CA ASN A 22 -8.62 5.32 -0.71
C ASN A 22 -7.21 4.97 -0.19
N GLN A 23 -6.36 4.34 -1.00
CA GLN A 23 -4.97 4.08 -0.63
C GLN A 23 -4.15 5.34 -0.94
N THR A 24 -3.84 6.12 0.09
CA THR A 24 -3.11 7.40 0.01
C THR A 24 -1.67 7.29 0.51
N ALA A 25 -1.39 6.39 1.46
CA ALA A 25 -0.05 6.19 1.99
C ALA A 25 0.94 5.73 0.91
N TYR A 26 2.17 6.25 0.98
CA TYR A 26 3.30 5.90 0.09
C TYR A 26 3.05 6.12 -1.41
N ARG A 27 2.07 6.96 -1.77
CA ARG A 27 1.81 7.33 -3.17
C ARG A 27 2.24 8.77 -3.43
N THR A 28 2.85 8.98 -4.59
CA THR A 28 3.14 10.33 -5.08
C THR A 28 1.82 11.10 -5.24
N HIS A 29 1.83 12.38 -4.86
CA HIS A 29 0.68 13.29 -4.92
C HIS A 29 -0.51 12.91 -4.02
N HIS A 30 -0.33 12.04 -3.02
CA HIS A 30 -1.33 11.76 -2.01
C HIS A 30 -0.77 12.07 -0.62
N SER A 31 -1.60 12.65 0.23
CA SER A 31 -1.27 13.00 1.61
C SER A 31 -2.22 12.34 2.59
N ILE A 32 -1.83 12.30 3.86
CA ILE A 32 -2.73 11.87 4.95
C ILE A 32 -3.93 12.82 5.10
N VAL A 33 -3.76 14.08 4.71
CA VAL A 33 -4.83 15.09 4.74
C VAL A 33 -5.95 14.71 3.79
N ASP A 34 -5.62 14.20 2.60
CA ASP A 34 -6.63 13.75 1.61
C ASP A 34 -7.49 12.61 2.18
N GLN A 35 -6.86 11.67 2.89
CA GLN A 35 -7.57 10.55 3.51
C GLN A 35 -8.49 11.00 4.64
N PHE A 36 -8.01 11.94 5.47
CA PHE A 36 -8.82 12.51 6.55
C PHE A 36 -10.00 13.31 6.00
N PHE A 37 -9.77 14.12 4.96
CA PHE A 37 -10.82 14.85 4.27
C PHE A 37 -11.88 13.91 3.70
N TYR A 38 -11.46 12.84 3.02
CA TYR A 38 -12.38 11.82 2.49
C TYR A 38 -13.23 11.17 3.59
N LEU A 39 -12.62 10.84 4.74
CA LEU A 39 -13.32 10.29 5.90
C LEU A 39 -14.37 11.26 6.45
N CYS A 40 -14.01 12.53 6.64
CA CYS A 40 -14.93 13.57 7.09
C CYS A 40 -16.09 13.78 6.11
N GLN A 41 -15.79 13.83 4.81
CA GLN A 41 -16.78 14.03 3.76
C GLN A 41 -17.77 12.86 3.72
N THR A 42 -17.28 11.62 3.76
CA THR A 42 -18.12 10.40 3.80
C THR A 42 -19.05 10.41 5.02
N SER A 43 -18.54 10.87 6.16
CA SER A 43 -19.33 11.02 7.39
C SER A 43 -20.45 12.05 7.23
N ILE A 44 -20.14 13.22 6.67
CA ILE A 44 -21.09 14.30 6.41
C ILE A 44 -22.15 13.87 5.40
N ASP A 45 -21.77 13.18 4.33
CA ASP A 45 -22.70 12.74 3.28
C ASP A 45 -23.70 11.72 3.82
N GLY A 46 -23.24 10.75 4.63
CA GLY A 46 -24.13 9.80 5.31
C GLY A 46 -25.19 10.49 6.18
N LEU A 47 -24.80 11.57 6.87
CA LEU A 47 -25.72 12.40 7.65
C LEU A 47 -26.68 13.22 6.78
N LYS A 48 -26.25 13.68 5.60
CA LYS A 48 -27.08 14.53 4.71
C LYS A 48 -28.07 13.73 3.85
N MET A 49 -27.84 12.44 3.60
CA MET A 49 -28.75 11.60 2.82
C MET A 49 -30.13 11.47 3.50
N LYS A 50 -31.19 11.32 2.69
CA LYS A 50 -32.53 10.96 3.16
C LYS A 50 -32.95 9.60 2.57
N PRO A 51 -33.26 8.59 3.38
CA PRO A 51 -33.15 8.58 4.85
C PRO A 51 -31.68 8.66 5.30
N HIS A 52 -31.46 9.19 6.51
CA HIS A 52 -30.13 9.31 7.11
C HIS A 52 -29.46 7.94 7.22
N ARG A 53 -28.16 7.88 6.90
CA ARG A 53 -27.35 6.68 7.10
C ARG A 53 -26.52 6.83 8.38
N LYS A 54 -26.49 5.76 9.19
CA LYS A 54 -25.56 5.68 10.32
C LYS A 54 -24.17 5.37 9.75
N THR A 55 -23.22 6.26 10.02
CA THR A 55 -21.81 6.06 9.63
C THR A 55 -21.02 5.59 10.85
N MET A 56 -20.20 4.56 10.66
CA MET A 56 -19.26 4.05 11.68
C MET A 56 -17.87 3.98 11.06
N THR A 57 -16.85 4.39 11.81
CA THR A 57 -15.44 4.31 11.41
C THR A 57 -14.72 3.35 12.32
N VAL A 58 -13.95 2.44 11.74
CA VAL A 58 -13.10 1.48 12.46
C VAL A 58 -11.64 1.83 12.17
N PHE A 59 -10.89 2.12 13.22
CA PHE A 59 -9.45 2.33 13.14
C PHE A 59 -8.74 1.02 13.47
N LEU A 60 -7.98 0.49 12.52
CA LEU A 60 -7.21 -0.73 12.66
C LEU A 60 -5.72 -0.38 12.62
N ASP A 61 -5.02 -0.61 13.73
CA ASP A 61 -3.57 -0.53 13.78
C ASP A 61 -2.99 -1.95 13.77
N LEU A 62 -2.13 -2.22 12.78
CA LEU A 62 -1.48 -3.51 12.64
C LEU A 62 -0.08 -3.41 13.23
N SER A 63 0.15 -4.06 14.37
CA SER A 63 1.45 -4.00 15.04
C SER A 63 2.53 -4.79 14.28
N ALA A 64 3.69 -4.17 14.07
CA ALA A 64 4.89 -4.81 13.50
C ALA A 64 4.66 -5.45 12.12
N VAL A 65 3.91 -4.77 11.22
CA VAL A 65 3.62 -5.30 9.87
C VAL A 65 4.88 -5.66 9.12
N PHE A 66 5.92 -4.83 9.18
CA PHE A 66 7.17 -5.07 8.47
C PHE A 66 7.91 -6.30 9.02
N ASP A 67 7.85 -6.56 10.33
CA ASP A 67 8.50 -7.72 10.95
C ASP A 67 7.70 -9.02 10.73
N ARG A 68 6.37 -8.92 10.61
CA ARG A 68 5.46 -10.07 10.48
C ARG A 68 5.28 -10.55 9.04
N VAL A 69 5.65 -9.74 8.05
CA VAL A 69 5.52 -10.14 6.65
C VAL A 69 6.67 -11.06 6.26
N GLY A 70 6.38 -12.36 6.15
CA GLY A 70 7.38 -13.35 5.78
C GLY A 70 7.99 -13.09 4.40
N ARG A 71 9.33 -13.03 4.33
CA ARG A 71 10.10 -12.79 3.10
C ARG A 71 9.63 -13.65 1.92
N LEU A 72 9.51 -14.96 2.14
CA LEU A 72 9.10 -15.90 1.09
C LEU A 72 7.70 -15.58 0.54
N LYS A 73 6.79 -15.12 1.40
CA LYS A 73 5.45 -14.69 1.00
C LYS A 73 5.52 -13.45 0.12
N LEU A 74 6.36 -12.47 0.48
CA LEU A 74 6.53 -11.25 -0.32
C LEU A 74 7.12 -11.55 -1.70
N VAL A 75 8.18 -12.38 -1.76
CA VAL A 75 8.80 -12.82 -3.03
C VAL A 75 7.79 -13.59 -3.89
N HIS A 76 6.97 -14.46 -3.28
CA HIS A 76 5.92 -15.19 -4.00
C HIS A 76 4.83 -14.25 -4.55
N ILE A 77 4.43 -13.22 -3.79
CA ILE A 77 3.51 -12.17 -4.28
C ILE A 77 4.13 -11.42 -5.47
N CYS A 78 5.42 -11.04 -5.40
CA CYS A 78 6.11 -10.41 -6.51
C CYS A 78 6.12 -11.29 -7.77
N TYR A 79 6.40 -12.59 -7.62
CA TYR A 79 6.37 -13.53 -8.74
C TYR A 79 4.98 -13.64 -9.38
N ASN A 80 3.93 -13.78 -8.56
CA ASN A 80 2.54 -13.93 -9.02
C ASN A 80 1.97 -12.65 -9.62
N THR A 81 2.46 -11.49 -9.22
CA THR A 81 2.09 -10.20 -9.84
C THR A 81 2.77 -10.01 -11.20
N GLY A 82 3.81 -10.79 -11.52
CA GLY A 82 4.48 -10.76 -12.83
C GLY A 82 5.89 -10.17 -12.79
N ILE A 83 6.42 -9.88 -11.60
CA ILE A 83 7.81 -9.48 -11.43
C ILE A 83 8.69 -10.74 -11.52
N LYS A 84 9.55 -10.82 -12.54
CA LYS A 84 10.35 -12.00 -12.87
C LYS A 84 11.81 -11.65 -13.18
N GLY A 85 12.65 -12.68 -13.33
CA GLY A 85 14.05 -12.54 -13.72
C GLY A 85 14.89 -11.74 -12.72
N ASN A 86 15.82 -10.93 -13.22
CA ASN A 86 16.77 -10.18 -12.39
C ASN A 86 16.10 -9.24 -11.39
N ALA A 87 14.94 -8.66 -11.73
CA ALA A 87 14.22 -7.78 -10.82
C ALA A 87 13.73 -8.54 -9.56
N LEU A 88 13.26 -9.78 -9.72
CA LEU A 88 12.84 -10.62 -8.60
C LEU A 88 14.03 -11.04 -7.73
N ILE A 89 15.18 -11.32 -8.36
CA ILE A 89 16.43 -11.63 -7.66
C ILE A 89 16.86 -10.43 -6.80
N TRP A 90 16.92 -9.23 -7.37
CA TRP A 90 17.30 -8.02 -6.64
C TRP A 90 16.36 -7.70 -5.47
N ILE A 91 15.05 -7.92 -5.64
CA ILE A 91 14.07 -7.74 -4.56
C ILE A 91 14.32 -8.79 -3.46
N ASN A 92 14.53 -10.06 -3.82
CA ASN A 92 14.82 -11.11 -2.85
C ASN A 92 16.10 -10.84 -2.05
N ASP A 93 17.15 -10.34 -2.71
CA ASP A 93 18.41 -9.99 -2.06
C ASP A 93 18.24 -8.77 -1.14
N PHE A 94 17.54 -7.73 -1.59
CA PHE A 94 17.20 -6.57 -0.76
C PHE A 94 16.44 -6.96 0.53
N LEU A 95 15.47 -7.87 0.41
CA LEU A 95 14.71 -8.36 1.57
C LEU A 95 15.51 -9.31 2.48
N ARG A 96 16.62 -9.86 2.00
CA ARG A 96 17.51 -10.69 2.81
C ARG A 96 18.42 -9.83 3.68
N ASP A 97 18.93 -8.73 3.13
CA ASP A 97 19.86 -7.84 3.83
C ASP A 97 19.17 -7.03 4.93
N GLY A 98 17.89 -6.71 4.75
CA GLY A 98 17.08 -5.97 5.73
C GLY A 98 16.77 -6.69 7.06
N ASN A 99 17.11 -7.98 7.20
CA ASN A 99 16.89 -8.77 8.42
C ASN A 99 18.10 -8.79 9.38
N SER A 100 19.05 -7.85 9.23
CA SER A 100 20.30 -7.81 9.99
C SER A 100 20.41 -6.67 11.03
N LEU A 101 19.28 -6.06 11.41
CA LEU A 101 19.18 -5.07 12.49
C LEU A 101 18.35 -5.61 13.66
#